data_AF-A0A9P7HJF4-F1
#
_entry.id   AF-A0A9P7HJF4-F1
#
_cell.length_a   1.000
_cell.length_b   1.000
_cell.length_c   1.000
_cell.angle_alpha   90.00
_cell.angle_beta   90.00
_cell.angle_gamma   90.00
#
_symmetry.space_group_name_H-M   'P 1'
#
loop_
_entity.id
_entity.type
_entity.pdbx_description
1 polymer ?
#
loop_
_entity_poly.entity_id
_entity_poly.type
_entity_poly.pdbx_seq_one_letter_code
_entity_poly.pdbx_strand_id
1 'polypeptide(L)' 'PDLSPIENLWKVLKERICKTYPEIAAYPKSAEAIDRLIAAAEELWTEIEDDVVKNVIKSMPDRLNECYHANGYYTKY' A
#
# COMPACT_ATOMS: atom_id res chain seq x y z
N PRO A 1 -3.19 -12.36 0.51
CA PRO A 1 -2.57 -11.02 0.69
C PRO A 1 -3.44 -10.12 1.57
N ASP A 2 -4.76 -10.28 1.43
CA ASP A 2 -5.83 -9.82 2.32
C ASP A 2 -5.58 -9.91 3.84
N LEU A 3 -4.83 -10.91 4.31
CA LEU A 3 -4.43 -11.03 5.72
C LEU A 3 -3.11 -10.34 6.10
N SER A 4 -2.42 -9.73 5.13
CA SER A 4 -1.17 -9.01 5.32
C SER A 4 -1.45 -7.49 5.30
N PRO A 5 -1.46 -6.81 6.46
CA PRO A 5 -1.86 -5.40 6.54
C PRO A 5 -1.00 -4.45 5.72
N ILE A 6 0.27 -4.81 5.50
CA ILE A 6 1.20 -3.99 4.73
C ILE A 6 0.76 -3.83 3.27
N GLU A 7 -0.04 -4.76 2.72
CA GLU A 7 -0.61 -4.61 1.37
C GLU A 7 -1.50 -3.36 1.25
N ASN A 8 -2.20 -2.99 2.32
CA ASN A 8 -2.98 -1.75 2.35
C ASN A 8 -2.07 -0.52 2.38
N LEU A 9 -0.93 -0.58 3.07
CA LEU A 9 0.05 0.50 3.04
C LEU A 9 0.68 0.63 1.65
N TRP A 10 1.00 -0.48 0.98
CA TRP A 10 1.46 -0.44 -0.41
C TRP A 10 0.44 0.15 -1.36
N LYS A 11 -0.85 -0.15 -1.16
CA LYS A 11 -1.92 0.47 -1.94
C LYS A 11 -1.95 1.99 -1.72
N VAL A 12 -1.91 2.46 -0.48
CA VAL A 12 -1.87 3.90 -0.16
C VAL A 12 -0.65 4.57 -0.80
N LEU A 13 0.54 3.99 -0.66
CA LEU A 13 1.77 4.55 -1.23
C LEU A 13 1.68 4.67 -2.76
N LYS A 14 1.23 3.61 -3.45
CA LYS A 14 1.05 3.64 -4.90
C LYS A 14 0.05 4.71 -5.34
N GLU A 15 -1.08 4.83 -4.64
CA GLU A 15 -2.08 5.86 -4.93
C GLU A 15 -1.53 7.27 -4.73
N ARG A 16 -0.71 7.50 -3.69
CA ARG A 16 -0.03 8.78 -3.47
C ARG A 16 0.99 9.07 -4.57
N ILE A 17 1.85 8.12 -4.93
CA ILE A 17 2.81 8.28 -6.04
C ILE A 17 2.10 8.65 -7.33
N CYS A 18 1.03 7.94 -7.69
CA CYS A 18 0.27 8.23 -8.92
C CYS A 18 -0.41 9.62 -8.90
N LYS A 19 -0.80 10.12 -7.73
CA LYS A 19 -1.43 11.45 -7.58
C LYS A 19 -0.41 12.59 -7.58
N THR A 20 0.68 12.43 -6.83
CA THR A 20 1.71 13.46 -6.66
C THR A 20 2.64 13.54 -7.86
N TYR A 21 2.98 12.39 -8.44
CA TYR A 21 3.97 12.25 -9.50
C TYR A 21 3.41 11.47 -10.71
N PRO A 22 2.34 11.97 -11.36
CA PRO A 22 1.70 11.28 -12.48
C PRO A 22 2.66 11.07 -13.67
N GLU A 23 3.71 11.89 -13.80
CA GLU A 23 4.71 11.79 -14.86
C GLU A 23 5.50 10.49 -14.82
N ILE A 24 5.71 9.90 -13.63
CA ILE A 24 6.47 8.65 -13.45
C ILE A 24 5.82 7.50 -14.23
N ALA A 25 4.48 7.52 -14.38
CA ALA A 25 3.76 6.49 -15.14
C ALA A 25 4.09 6.50 -16.64
N ALA A 26 4.55 7.65 -17.17
CA ALA A 26 4.92 7.80 -18.57
C ALA A 26 6.38 7.46 -18.86
N TYR A 27 7.19 7.20 -17.83
CA TYR A 27 8.62 6.96 -18.01
C TYR A 27 8.88 5.63 -18.74
N PRO A 28 9.90 5.58 -19.61
CA PRO A 28 10.35 4.31 -20.17
C PRO A 28 10.92 3.42 -19.08
N LYS A 29 10.95 2.11 -19.32
CA LYS A 29 11.61 1.16 -18.41
C LYS A 29 13.12 1.37 -18.49
N SER A 30 13.68 2.17 -17.58
CA SER A 30 15.11 2.45 -17.46
C SER A 30 15.54 2.48 -15.98
N ALA A 31 16.85 2.49 -15.75
CA ALA A 31 17.40 2.60 -14.40
C ALA A 31 17.00 3.93 -13.75
N GLU A 32 17.04 5.03 -14.51
CA GLU A 32 16.66 6.35 -14.05
C GLU A 32 15.18 6.42 -13.66
N ALA A 33 14.31 5.69 -14.37
CA ALA A 33 12.90 5.60 -14.03
C ALA A 33 12.66 4.81 -12.73
N ILE A 34 13.45 3.76 -12.48
CA ILE A 34 13.43 3.02 -11.22
C ILE A 34 13.93 3.91 -10.08
N ASP A 35 15.05 4.60 -10.26
CA ASP A 35 15.61 5.50 -9.24
C ASP A 35 14.63 6.61 -8.86
N ARG A 36 13.97 7.21 -9.86
CA ARG A 36 12.92 8.22 -9.62
C ARG A 36 11.74 7.64 -8.85
N LEU A 37 11.31 6.43 -9.18
CA LEU A 37 10.21 5.75 -8.48
C LEU A 37 10.58 5.42 -7.04
N ILE A 38 11.81 4.96 -6.78
CA ILE A 38 12.33 4.71 -5.43
C ILE A 38 12.34 6.00 -4.61
N ALA A 39 12.92 7.07 -5.15
CA ALA A 39 12.97 8.36 -4.46
C ALA A 39 11.56 8.90 -4.13
N ALA A 40 10.61 8.79 -5.08
CA ALA A 40 9.21 9.15 -4.84
C ALA A 40 8.57 8.30 -3.73
N ALA A 41 8.87 7.00 -3.71
CA ALA A 41 8.34 6.09 -2.70
C ALA A 41 8.91 6.41 -1.31
N GLU A 42 10.21 6.66 -1.18
CA GLU A 42 10.85 7.02 0.09
C GLU A 42 10.30 8.34 0.64
N GLU A 43 10.20 9.37 -0.20
CA GLU A 43 9.62 10.66 0.16
C GLU A 43 8.19 10.51 0.69
N LEU A 44 7.29 9.94 -0.11
CA LEU A 44 5.88 9.82 0.24
C LEU A 44 5.62 8.81 1.37
N TRP A 45 6.51 7.85 1.58
CA TRP A 45 6.46 6.93 2.72
C TRP A 45 6.62 7.68 4.04
N THR A 46 7.54 8.65 4.10
CA THR A 46 7.76 9.47 5.31
C THR A 46 6.60 10.40 5.63
N GLU A 47 5.74 10.68 4.66
CA GLU A 47 4.53 11.48 4.81
C GLU A 47 3.27 10.67 5.19
N ILE A 48 3.37 9.34 5.24
CA ILE A 48 2.24 8.51 5.69
C ILE A 48 1.99 8.80 7.17
N GLU A 49 0.78 9.25 7.46
CA GLU A 49 0.38 9.63 8.81
C GLU A 49 0.29 8.38 9.69
N ASP A 50 0.79 8.48 10.93
CA ASP A 50 0.72 7.42 11.94
C ASP A 50 -0.66 6.77 12.06
N ASP A 51 -1.72 7.56 11.92
CA ASP A 51 -3.09 7.06 12.03
C ASP A 51 -3.46 6.11 10.89
N VAL A 52 -2.92 6.29 9.69
CA VAL A 52 -3.09 5.32 8.58
C VAL A 52 -2.48 3.98 8.98
N VAL A 53 -1.26 3.99 9.52
CA VAL A 53 -0.55 2.78 9.96
C VAL A 53 -1.29 2.11 11.12
N LYS A 54 -1.69 2.89 12.14
CA LYS A 54 -2.46 2.41 13.29
C LYS A 54 -3.78 1.79 12.87
N ASN A 55 -4.50 2.39 11.93
CA ASN A 55 -5.79 1.88 11.45
C ASN A 55 -5.63 0.55 10.69
N VAL A 56 -4.58 0.44 9.87
CA VAL A 56 -4.23 -0.81 9.20
C VAL A 56 -3.97 -1.94 10.20
N ILE A 57 -3.21 -1.67 11.27
CA ILE A 57 -2.96 -2.65 12.34
C ILE A 57 -4.26 -2.99 13.10
N LYS A 58 -5.05 -1.98 13.47
CA LYS A 58 -6.32 -2.15 14.21
C LYS A 58 -7.34 -2.98 13.43
N SER A 59 -7.25 -3.04 12.10
CA SER A 59 -8.14 -3.87 11.26
C SER A 59 -7.85 -5.37 11.30
N MET A 60 -6.73 -5.81 11.89
CA MET A 60 -6.33 -7.22 11.89
C MET A 60 -7.33 -8.19 12.54
N PRO A 61 -7.91 -7.89 13.72
CA PRO A 61 -8.94 -8.74 14.30
C PRO A 61 -10.14 -8.94 13.36
N ASP A 62 -10.57 -7.89 12.66
CA ASP A 62 -11.69 -7.97 11.72
C ASP A 62 -11.35 -8.85 10.51
N ARG A 63 -10.13 -8.75 9.98
CA ARG A 63 -9.64 -9.61 8.88
C ARG A 63 -9.64 -11.08 9.26
N LEU A 64 -9.17 -11.39 10.46
CA LEU A 64 -9.16 -12.75 10.99
C LEU A 64 -10.59 -13.28 11.16
N ASN A 65 -11.51 -12.44 11.63
CA ASN A 65 -12.91 -12.83 11.77
C ASN A 65 -13.58 -13.08 10.41
N GLU A 66 -13.32 -12.25 9.41
CA GLU A 66 -13.80 -12.49 8.03
C GLU A 66 -13.23 -13.79 7.46
N CYS A 67 -11.94 -14.08 7.68
CA CYS A 67 -11.32 -15.33 7.24
C CYS A 67 -11.96 -16.55 7.92
N TYR A 68 -12.25 -16.44 9.23
CA TYR A 68 -12.96 -17.47 9.96
C TYR A 68 -14.36 -17.72 9.38
N HIS A 69 -15.14 -16.66 9.14
CA HIS A 69 -16.46 -16.76 8.54
C HIS A 69 -16.42 -17.26 7.08
N ALA A 70 -15.33 -16.96 6.37
CA ALA A 70 -15.07 -17.48 5.05
C ALA A 70 -14.54 -18.93 5.07
N ASN A 71 -14.46 -19.62 6.22
CA ASN A 71 -13.88 -20.96 6.35
C ASN A 71 -12.46 -21.06 5.75
N GLY A 72 -11.65 -20.00 5.91
CA GLY A 72 -10.29 -19.92 5.38
C GLY A 72 -10.18 -19.53 3.90
N TYR A 73 -11.30 -19.23 3.22
CA TYR A 73 -11.30 -18.69 1.86
C TYR A 73 -11.05 -17.17 1.84
N TYR A 74 -10.91 -16.61 0.63
CA TYR A 74 -10.62 -15.20 0.39
C TYR A 74 -11.59 -14.26 1.12
N THR A 75 -11.02 -13.20 1.70
CA THR A 75 -11.79 -12.14 2.36
C THR A 75 -11.89 -10.89 1.47
N LYS A 76 -12.71 -9.92 1.89
CA LYS A 76 -12.84 -8.60 1.21
C LYS A 76 -11.61 -7.69 1.36
N TYR A 77 -10.63 -8.09 2.15
CA TYR A 77 -9.55 -7.25 2.65
C TYR A 77 -8.29 -7.24 1.78
#